data_AF-A0A924TUD7-F1
#
_entry.id   AF-A0A924TUD7-F1
#
_cell.length_a   1.000
_cell.length_b   1.000
_cell.length_c   1.000
_cell.angle_alpha   90.00
_cell.angle_beta   90.00
_cell.angle_gamma   90.00
#
_symmetry.space_group_name_H-M   'P 1'
#
loop_
_entity.id
_entity.type
_entity.pdbx_description
1 polymer ?
#
loop_
_entity_poly.entity_id
_entity_poly.type
_entity_poly.pdbx_seq_one_letter_code
_entity_poly.pdbx_strand_id
1 'polypeptide(L)'
;LARWPAAWLAGLGTPWNTLQLGGALRLGARDFRLESVQGRWRQTDTSRQMELGLMQLTSRLSSVEPLGSYRFSISADPASAGVSLLKLNTIDGALLLNGQGSWTAGKARFVGDAAAAPGFDAALNNLLNIIGRRQGDRSVISIG
;
A
#
# COMPACT_ATOMS: atom_id res chain seq x y z
N LEU A 1 -9.13 -14.67 -9.90
CA LEU A 1 -8.77 -13.42 -9.18
C LEU A 1 -9.46 -13.45 -7.84
N ALA A 2 -8.71 -13.50 -6.74
CA ALA A 2 -9.30 -13.48 -5.40
C ALA A 2 -9.62 -12.04 -4.98
N ARG A 3 -10.76 -11.86 -4.30
CA ARG A 3 -11.18 -10.58 -3.72
C ARG A 3 -11.47 -10.78 -2.24
N TRP A 4 -10.93 -9.91 -1.40
CA TRP A 4 -11.16 -9.94 0.05
C TRP A 4 -11.63 -8.57 0.55
N PRO A 5 -12.42 -8.51 1.64
CA PRO A 5 -12.75 -7.24 2.27
C PRO A 5 -11.49 -6.53 2.79
N ALA A 6 -11.35 -5.23 2.52
CA ALA A 6 -10.24 -4.45 3.08
C ALA A 6 -10.30 -4.33 4.61
N ALA A 7 -11.48 -4.53 5.19
CA ALA A 7 -11.70 -4.57 6.64
C ALA A 7 -10.84 -5.63 7.36
N TRP A 8 -10.40 -6.67 6.64
CA TRP A 8 -9.49 -7.68 7.19
C TRP A 8 -8.12 -7.11 7.58
N LEU A 9 -7.70 -5.99 6.97
CA LEU A 9 -6.45 -5.32 7.32
C LEU A 9 -6.43 -4.85 8.78
N ALA A 10 -7.60 -4.59 9.39
CA ALA A 10 -7.69 -4.19 10.80
C ALA A 10 -7.07 -5.23 11.76
N GLY A 11 -7.03 -6.51 11.35
CA GLY A 11 -6.40 -7.60 12.10
C GLY A 11 -4.87 -7.52 12.14
N LEU A 12 -4.24 -6.69 11.31
CA LEU A 12 -2.78 -6.46 11.31
C LEU A 12 -2.31 -5.49 12.41
N GLY A 13 -3.23 -4.94 13.20
CA GLY A 13 -2.93 -3.98 14.27
C GLY A 13 -2.77 -2.54 13.76
N THR A 14 -2.07 -1.71 14.52
CA THR A 14 -1.79 -0.31 14.14
C THR A 14 -0.80 -0.25 12.97
N PRO A 15 -1.02 0.60 11.96
CA PRO A 15 -2.05 1.64 11.85
C PRO A 15 -3.40 1.18 11.27
N TRP A 16 -3.49 -0.04 10.73
CA TRP A 16 -4.67 -0.53 10.01
C TRP A 16 -5.95 -0.57 10.84
N ASN A 17 -5.83 -0.90 12.13
CA ASN A 17 -6.94 -0.88 13.07
C ASN A 17 -7.53 0.53 13.20
N THR A 18 -6.68 1.55 13.31
CA THR A 18 -7.11 2.95 13.44
C THR A 18 -7.77 3.46 12.17
N LEU A 19 -7.27 3.04 11.00
CA LEU A 19 -7.78 3.48 9.70
C LEU A 19 -9.16 2.89 9.38
N GLN A 20 -9.51 1.74 9.96
CA GLN A 20 -10.79 1.04 9.76
C GLN A 20 -11.19 1.01 8.28
N LEU A 21 -10.29 0.48 7.45
CA LEU A 21 -10.42 0.53 6.00
C LEU A 21 -11.57 -0.34 5.49
N GLY A 22 -12.41 0.22 4.62
CA GLY A 22 -13.42 -0.52 3.85
C GLY A 22 -13.04 -0.66 2.38
N GLY A 23 -13.94 -1.23 1.57
CA GLY A 23 -13.67 -1.56 0.16
C GLY A 23 -13.15 -2.98 -0.04
N ALA A 24 -12.44 -3.22 -1.15
CA ALA A 24 -12.00 -4.55 -1.54
C ALA A 24 -10.52 -4.62 -1.90
N LEU A 25 -9.85 -5.66 -1.43
CA LEU A 25 -8.52 -6.06 -1.86
C LEU A 25 -8.63 -7.02 -3.03
N ARG A 26 -7.81 -6.83 -4.06
CA ARG A 26 -7.70 -7.72 -5.21
C ARG A 26 -6.25 -8.08 -5.42
N LEU A 27 -5.91 -9.35 -5.23
CA LEU A 27 -4.57 -9.84 -5.52
C LEU A 27 -4.49 -10.36 -6.96
N GLY A 28 -3.54 -9.80 -7.70
CA GLY A 28 -3.08 -10.30 -8.99
C GLY A 28 -1.63 -10.72 -8.86
N ALA A 29 -1.36 -11.99 -9.15
CA ALA A 29 0.00 -12.48 -9.29
C ALA A 29 0.12 -13.14 -10.65
N ARG A 30 1.13 -12.75 -11.44
CA ARG A 30 1.50 -13.47 -12.66
C ARG A 30 2.66 -14.38 -12.32
N ASP A 31 2.47 -15.67 -12.56
CA ASP A 31 3.46 -16.73 -12.44
C ASP A 31 4.12 -16.93 -11.07
N PHE A 32 3.60 -16.37 -9.97
CA PHE A 32 4.24 -16.41 -8.65
C PHE A 32 4.51 -17.83 -8.12
N ARG A 33 5.79 -18.15 -7.84
CA ARG A 33 6.22 -19.37 -7.13
C ARG A 33 7.19 -18.98 -6.02
N LEU A 34 6.89 -19.42 -4.79
CA LEU A 34 7.79 -19.37 -3.64
C LEU A 34 8.44 -20.73 -3.48
N GLU A 35 9.76 -20.78 -3.46
CA GLU A 35 10.50 -22.00 -3.16
C GLU A 35 11.23 -21.84 -1.82
N SER A 36 11.09 -22.84 -0.95
CA SER A 36 11.89 -22.93 0.26
C SER A 36 13.18 -23.67 -0.07
N VAL A 37 14.31 -22.96 -0.02
CA VAL A 37 15.63 -23.56 -0.22
C VAL A 37 16.37 -23.46 1.11
N GLN A 38 16.69 -24.61 1.72
CA GLN A 38 17.35 -24.69 3.03
C GLN A 38 16.60 -23.95 4.15
N GLY A 39 15.27 -24.05 4.18
CA GLY A 39 14.44 -23.39 5.19
C GLY A 39 14.33 -21.86 5.03
N ARG A 40 14.86 -21.30 3.94
CA ARG A 40 14.71 -19.90 3.59
C ARG A 40 13.82 -19.77 2.37
N TRP A 41 12.78 -18.95 2.48
CA TRP A 41 11.96 -18.57 1.34
C TRP A 41 12.82 -17.75 0.37
N ARG A 42 13.03 -18.28 -0.84
CA ARG A 42 13.71 -17.56 -1.93
C ARG A 42 12.72 -17.41 -3.08
N GLN A 43 12.64 -16.18 -3.57
CA GLN A 43 11.96 -15.90 -4.83
C GLN A 43 12.93 -16.23 -5.95
N THR A 44 12.71 -17.36 -6.65
CA THR A 44 13.66 -17.91 -7.62
C THR A 44 13.62 -17.21 -8.99
N ASP A 45 12.72 -16.25 -9.22
CA ASP A 45 12.56 -15.61 -10.54
C ASP A 45 12.27 -14.10 -10.44
N THR A 46 13.13 -13.33 -11.10
CA THR A 46 13.13 -11.87 -11.20
C THR A 46 12.00 -11.32 -12.08
N SER A 47 11.37 -12.17 -12.92
CA SER A 47 10.26 -11.80 -13.81
C SER A 47 8.92 -11.64 -13.10
N ARG A 48 8.86 -11.87 -11.78
CA ARG A 48 7.62 -12.00 -11.01
C ARG A 48 7.26 -10.69 -10.34
N GLN A 49 6.12 -10.14 -10.74
CA GLN A 49 5.48 -9.00 -10.09
C GLN A 49 4.21 -9.47 -9.38
N MET A 50 4.09 -9.10 -8.10
CA MET A 50 2.83 -9.19 -7.36
C MET A 50 2.17 -7.82 -7.35
N GLU A 51 0.87 -7.79 -7.63
CA GLU A 51 0.06 -6.58 -7.57
C GLU A 51 -1.11 -6.79 -6.61
N LEU A 52 -1.24 -5.88 -5.65
CA LEU A 52 -2.39 -5.75 -4.78
C LEU A 52 -3.15 -4.49 -5.18
N GLY A 53 -4.34 -4.66 -5.71
CA GLY A 53 -5.31 -3.59 -5.88
C GLY A 53 -6.07 -3.34 -4.59
N LEU A 54 -6.12 -2.10 -4.14
CA LEU A 54 -7.04 -1.62 -3.11
C LEU A 54 -8.16 -0.84 -3.79
N MET A 55 -9.33 -1.45 -3.92
CA MET A 55 -10.41 -0.95 -4.77
C MET A 55 -11.48 -0.26 -3.92
N GLN A 56 -11.83 0.97 -4.32
CA GLN A 56 -12.90 1.75 -3.68
C GLN A 56 -12.72 1.80 -2.15
N LEU A 57 -11.50 2.14 -1.73
CA LEU A 57 -11.11 2.17 -0.33
C LEU A 57 -11.93 3.24 0.40
N THR A 58 -12.35 2.94 1.62
CA THR A 58 -13.05 3.88 2.50
C THR A 58 -12.35 3.91 3.86
N SER A 59 -12.57 4.95 4.66
CA SER A 59 -12.07 5.03 6.04
C SER A 59 -13.06 5.79 6.90
N ARG A 60 -13.23 5.35 8.15
CA ARG A 60 -14.06 6.10 9.12
C ARG A 60 -13.49 7.47 9.51
N LEU A 61 -12.25 7.77 9.11
CA LEU A 61 -11.59 9.04 9.41
C LEU A 61 -11.92 10.15 8.41
N SER A 62 -12.72 9.87 7.38
CA SER A 62 -13.17 10.84 6.38
C SER A 62 -14.63 10.58 5.99
N SER A 63 -15.35 11.64 5.59
CA SER A 63 -16.67 11.54 4.98
C SER A 63 -16.62 11.25 3.47
N VAL A 64 -15.42 11.22 2.88
CA VAL A 64 -15.22 10.93 1.46
C VAL A 64 -15.33 9.43 1.23
N GLU A 65 -16.34 9.03 0.45
CA GLU A 65 -16.61 7.64 0.12
C GLU A 65 -16.94 7.50 -1.38
N PRO A 66 -16.10 6.81 -2.18
CA PRO A 66 -14.81 6.21 -1.83
C PRO A 66 -13.68 7.27 -1.69
N LEU A 67 -12.66 6.95 -0.89
CA LEU A 67 -11.39 7.69 -0.89
C LEU A 67 -10.68 7.58 -2.24
N GLY A 68 -10.71 6.39 -2.83
CA GLY A 68 -10.08 6.10 -4.11
C GLY A 68 -9.74 4.64 -4.31
N SER A 69 -9.07 4.37 -5.41
CA SER A 69 -8.53 3.06 -5.77
C SER A 69 -7.02 3.16 -5.98
N TYR A 70 -6.29 2.14 -5.53
CA TYR A 70 -4.83 2.16 -5.48
C TYR A 70 -4.24 0.87 -6.00
N ARG A 71 -3.00 0.97 -6.48
CA ARG A 71 -2.17 -0.16 -6.89
C ARG A 71 -0.92 -0.20 -6.03
N PHE A 72 -0.76 -1.28 -5.30
CA PHE A 72 0.49 -1.62 -4.63
C PHE A 72 1.17 -2.75 -5.40
N SER A 73 2.45 -2.59 -5.76
CA SER A 73 3.21 -3.61 -6.47
C SER A 73 4.50 -3.96 -5.75
N ILE A 74 4.87 -5.23 -5.86
CA ILE A 74 6.11 -5.80 -5.37
C ILE A 74 6.80 -6.48 -6.56
N SER A 75 8.06 -6.12 -6.81
CA SER A 75 8.89 -6.73 -7.85
C SER A 75 10.30 -6.99 -7.32
N ALA A 76 11.02 -7.94 -7.89
CA ALA A 76 12.44 -8.10 -7.57
C ALA A 76 13.25 -6.89 -8.04
N ASP A 77 14.29 -6.51 -7.28
CA ASP A 77 15.29 -5.55 -7.75
C ASP A 77 16.22 -6.26 -8.76
N PRO A 78 16.29 -5.80 -10.03
CA PRO A 78 17.16 -6.42 -11.03
C PRO A 78 18.65 -6.26 -10.71
N ALA A 79 19.03 -5.26 -9.91
CA ALA A 79 20.43 -5.00 -9.54
C ALA A 79 20.84 -5.74 -8.25
N SER A 80 19.89 -6.11 -7.39
CA SER A 80 20.16 -6.64 -6.04
C SER A 80 19.33 -7.89 -5.74
N ALA A 81 19.93 -9.06 -5.89
CA ALA A 81 19.27 -10.32 -5.56
C ALA A 81 18.83 -10.36 -4.08
N GLY A 82 17.57 -10.77 -3.84
CA GLY A 82 16.99 -10.84 -2.50
C GLY A 82 16.42 -9.52 -1.98
N VAL A 83 16.49 -8.43 -2.75
CA VAL A 83 15.77 -7.18 -2.49
C VAL A 83 14.51 -7.15 -3.33
N SER A 84 13.38 -6.81 -2.71
CA SER A 84 12.14 -6.52 -3.41
C SER A 84 11.88 -5.01 -3.42
N LEU A 85 11.51 -4.45 -4.57
CA LEU A 85 11.05 -3.09 -4.71
C LEU A 85 9.55 -3.02 -4.44
N LEU A 86 9.13 -2.00 -3.70
CA LEU A 86 7.74 -1.72 -3.35
C LEU A 86 7.31 -0.44 -4.06
N LYS A 87 6.11 -0.40 -4.62
CA LYS A 87 5.54 0.81 -5.23
C LYS A 87 4.07 0.94 -4.91
N LEU A 88 3.64 2.14 -4.53
CA LEU A 88 2.23 2.49 -4.34
C LEU A 88 1.90 3.63 -5.30
N ASN A 89 0.77 3.52 -6.00
CA ASN A 89 0.25 4.62 -6.82
C ASN A 89 -1.28 4.69 -6.71
N THR A 90 -1.78 5.90 -6.91
CA THR A 90 -3.22 6.15 -7.07
C THR A 90 -3.65 5.73 -8.47
N ILE A 91 -4.78 5.02 -8.55
CA ILE A 91 -5.47 4.73 -9.80
C ILE A 91 -6.54 5.82 -10.02
N ASP A 92 -7.36 6.06 -9.00
CA ASP A 92 -8.41 7.08 -8.99
C ASP A 92 -8.73 7.50 -7.55
N GLY A 93 -9.41 8.63 -7.39
CA GLY A 93 -9.98 9.05 -6.11
C GLY A 93 -9.53 10.42 -5.62
N ALA A 94 -10.15 10.82 -4.51
CA ALA A 94 -9.93 12.09 -3.84
C ALA A 94 -8.70 12.07 -2.93
N LEU A 95 -8.32 10.91 -2.39
CA LEU A 95 -7.08 10.76 -1.63
C LEU A 95 -5.99 10.26 -2.60
N LEU A 96 -5.01 11.11 -2.85
CA LEU A 96 -3.84 10.80 -3.66
C LEU A 96 -2.78 10.16 -2.77
N LEU A 97 -2.39 8.93 -3.08
CA LEU A 97 -1.32 8.17 -2.43
C LEU A 97 -0.27 7.73 -3.46
N ASN A 98 0.99 8.07 -3.19
CA ASN A 98 2.13 7.60 -3.98
C ASN A 98 3.26 7.21 -3.04
N GLY A 99 4.12 6.29 -3.48
CA GLY A 99 5.31 5.96 -2.71
C GLY A 99 6.11 4.82 -3.27
N GLN A 100 7.28 4.65 -2.71
CA GLN A 100 8.23 3.62 -3.10
C GLN A 100 9.06 3.16 -1.92
N GLY A 101 9.59 1.95 -2.03
CA GLY A 101 10.38 1.37 -0.96
C GLY A 101 11.12 0.12 -1.39
N SER A 102 11.74 -0.51 -0.41
CA SER A 102 12.38 -1.80 -0.57
C SER A 102 12.07 -2.69 0.63
N TRP A 103 12.08 -4.00 0.38
CA TRP A 103 12.00 -5.02 1.40
C TRP A 103 13.20 -5.94 1.25
N THR A 104 13.99 -6.06 2.32
CA THR A 104 15.21 -6.88 2.34
C THR A 104 15.38 -7.51 3.72
N ALA A 105 15.73 -8.80 3.75
CA ALA A 105 15.97 -9.55 4.98
C ALA A 105 14.89 -9.36 6.07
N GLY A 106 13.61 -9.33 5.66
CA GLY A 106 12.48 -9.15 6.57
C GLY A 106 12.20 -7.71 7.03
N LYS A 107 13.06 -6.73 6.69
CA LYS A 107 12.88 -5.31 7.02
C LYS A 107 12.37 -4.52 5.82
N ALA A 108 11.25 -3.83 5.99
CA ALA A 108 10.65 -3.00 4.95
C ALA A 108 11.00 -1.54 5.21
N ARG A 109 11.54 -0.87 4.20
CA ARG A 109 11.68 0.59 4.18
C ARG A 109 10.78 1.15 3.09
N PHE A 110 9.88 2.04 3.45
CA PHE A 110 8.94 2.64 2.50
C PHE A 110 8.79 4.12 2.79
N VAL A 111 8.80 4.94 1.74
CA VAL A 111 8.50 6.36 1.81
C VAL A 111 7.44 6.68 0.79
N GLY A 112 6.41 7.40 1.22
CA GLY A 112 5.35 7.86 0.36
C GLY A 112 4.80 9.21 0.78
N ASP A 113 3.99 9.78 -0.09
CA ASP A 113 3.23 10.98 0.14
C ASP A 113 1.73 10.70 -0.02
N ALA A 114 0.97 11.42 0.78
CA ALA A 114 -0.47 11.44 0.72
C ALA A 114 -0.95 12.89 0.65
N ALA A 115 -1.90 13.16 -0.24
CA ALA A 115 -2.50 14.48 -0.41
C ALA A 115 -3.99 14.36 -0.75
N ALA A 116 -4.72 15.45 -0.56
CA ALA A 116 -6.06 15.57 -1.08
C ALA A 116 -6.01 16.04 -2.55
N ALA A 117 -6.90 15.51 -3.38
CA ALA A 117 -7.23 16.12 -4.65
C ALA A 117 -7.92 17.48 -4.40
N PRO A 118 -7.84 18.44 -5.34
CA PRO A 118 -8.44 19.76 -5.18
C PRO A 118 -9.92 19.68 -4.78
N GLY A 119 -10.28 20.40 -3.71
CA GLY A 119 -11.67 20.45 -3.20
C GLY A 119 -11.99 19.43 -2.11
N PHE A 120 -11.06 18.52 -1.79
CA PHE A 120 -11.24 17.51 -0.73
C PHE A 120 -10.39 17.75 0.51
N ASP A 121 -9.63 18.85 0.56
CA ASP A 121 -8.68 19.19 1.62
C ASP A 121 -9.31 19.10 3.02
N ALA A 122 -10.45 19.77 3.22
CA ALA A 122 -11.14 19.78 4.51
C ALA A 122 -11.65 18.40 4.91
N ALA A 123 -12.22 17.66 3.96
CA ALA A 123 -12.82 16.35 4.21
C ALA A 123 -11.77 15.25 4.45
N LEU A 124 -10.54 15.43 3.96
CA LEU A 124 -9.42 14.50 4.12
C LEU A 124 -8.43 14.92 5.21
N ASN A 125 -8.51 16.14 5.74
CA ASN A 125 -7.55 16.69 6.70
C ASN A 125 -7.29 15.74 7.90
N ASN A 126 -8.35 15.22 8.51
CA ASN A 126 -8.21 14.29 9.65
C ASN A 126 -7.47 13.01 9.26
N LEU A 127 -7.85 12.38 8.14
CA LEU A 127 -7.17 11.19 7.65
C LEU A 127 -5.70 11.46 7.35
N LEU A 128 -5.40 12.59 6.66
CA LEU A 128 -4.04 13.01 6.33
C LEU A 128 -3.18 13.21 7.59
N ASN A 129 -3.75 13.69 8.69
CA ASN A 129 -3.04 13.84 9.97
C ASN A 129 -2.68 12.49 10.63
N ILE A 130 -3.43 11.42 10.35
CA ILE A 130 -3.25 10.11 10.97
C ILE A 130 -2.30 9.21 10.17
N ILE A 131 -2.37 9.25 8.83
CA ILE A 131 -1.59 8.34 7.97
C ILE A 131 -0.10 8.68 7.88
N GLY A 132 0.28 9.92 8.18
CA GLY A 132 1.66 10.37 8.04
C GLY A 132 1.92 11.72 8.71
N ARG A 133 3.18 12.14 8.69
CA ARG A 133 3.59 13.43 9.25
C ARG A 133 3.24 14.56 8.28
N ARG A 134 2.52 15.58 8.74
CA ARG A 134 2.14 16.74 7.92
C ARG A 134 3.35 17.53 7.43
N GLN A 135 3.31 17.93 6.17
CA GLN A 135 4.25 18.83 5.53
C GLN A 135 3.50 19.73 4.55
N GLY A 136 2.87 20.78 5.07
CA GLY A 136 1.99 21.64 4.27
C GLY A 136 0.64 20.96 4.03
N ASP A 137 0.24 20.88 2.76
CA ASP A 137 -0.98 20.23 2.27
C ASP A 137 -0.87 18.70 2.19
N ARG A 138 0.35 18.17 2.08
CA ARG A 138 0.67 16.73 2.03
C ARG A 138 1.06 16.13 3.39
N SER A 139 0.98 14.82 3.46
CA SER A 139 1.43 13.99 4.57
C SER A 139 2.47 12.99 4.10
N VAL A 140 3.62 12.97 4.77
CA VAL A 140 4.70 12.03 4.46
C VAL A 140 4.54 10.76 5.28
N ILE A 141 4.47 9.63 4.59
CA ILE A 141 4.42 8.29 5.15
C ILE A 141 5.84 7.73 5.15
N SER A 142 6.31 7.23 6.28
CA SER A 142 7.61 6.58 6.39
C SER A 142 7.50 5.32 7.24
N ILE A 143 7.99 4.20 6.71
CA ILE A 143 8.09 2.89 7.38
C ILE A 143 9.56 2.47 7.29
N GLY A 144 10.13 1.95 8.38
CA GLY A 144 11.53 1.51 8.47
C GLY A 144 11.77 0.50 9.57
#